data_AF-A0A437MCU3-F1
#
_entry.id   AF-A0A437MCU3-F1
#
_cell.length_a   1.000
_cell.length_b   1.000
_cell.length_c   1.000
_cell.angle_alpha   90.00
_cell.angle_beta   90.00
_cell.angle_gamma   90.00
#
_symmetry.space_group_name_H-M   'P 1'
#
loop_
_entity.id
_entity.type
_entity.pdbx_description
1 polymer ?
#
loop_
_entity_poly.entity_id
_entity_poly.type
_entity_poly.pdbx_seq_one_letter_code
_entity_poly.pdbx_strand_id
1 'polypeptide(L)'
;MASVTLRGCALPVGVPLPEDAPTIAGGFALTPDVPADFWAKWLEQNRDYAPVKAGLIFAASKGASVAAEAREKKAVLSGFEGMNPDKPAPGIQPGKAA
;
A
#
# COMPACT_ATOMS: atom_id res chain seq x y z
N MET A 1 1.13 26.94 23.47
CA MET A 1 0.31 26.29 22.42
C MET A 1 1.00 24.99 22.05
N ALA A 2 0.30 23.85 22.08
CA ALA A 2 0.89 22.58 21.66
C ALA A 2 0.90 22.54 20.13
N SER A 3 2.07 22.25 19.54
CA SER A 3 2.20 21.99 18.10
C SER A 3 1.92 20.52 17.84
N VAL A 4 1.10 20.22 16.83
CA VAL A 4 0.85 18.86 16.35
C VAL A 4 1.43 18.75 14.95
N THR A 5 2.38 17.83 14.78
CA THR A 5 2.98 17.53 13.48
C THR A 5 2.29 16.33 12.86
N LEU A 6 1.59 16.55 11.75
CA LEU A 6 1.03 15.47 10.94
C LEU A 6 2.13 14.91 10.03
N ARG A 7 2.61 13.71 10.34
CA ARG A 7 3.47 12.94 9.42
C ARG A 7 2.57 12.31 8.37
N GLY A 8 2.79 12.63 7.10
CA GLY A 8 2.01 12.02 6.00
C GLY A 8 2.19 10.49 5.95
N CYS A 9 1.42 9.82 5.11
CA CYS A 9 1.47 8.37 4.94
C CYS A 9 2.66 7.85 4.10
N ALA A 10 3.50 8.75 3.58
CA ALA A 10 4.65 8.40 2.76
C ALA A 10 5.80 7.89 3.64
N LEU A 11 6.34 6.72 3.27
CA LEU A 11 7.51 6.12 3.91
C LEU A 11 8.71 6.18 2.98
N PRO A 12 9.93 6.36 3.51
CA PRO A 12 11.11 6.48 2.68
C PRO A 12 11.44 5.14 2.01
N VAL A 13 11.80 5.20 0.73
CA VAL A 13 12.13 4.02 -0.08
C VAL A 13 13.64 3.77 0.00
N GLY A 14 14.03 2.51 0.20
CA GLY A 14 15.44 2.10 0.16
C GLY A 14 16.24 2.37 1.45
N VAL A 15 15.59 2.80 2.53
CA VAL A 15 16.19 2.99 3.86
C VAL A 15 15.38 2.23 4.92
N PRO A 16 15.95 1.94 6.10
CA PRO A 16 15.19 1.35 7.20
C PRO A 16 13.97 2.21 7.56
N LEU A 17 12.83 1.55 7.76
CA LEU A 17 11.60 2.22 8.18
C LEU A 17 11.72 2.65 9.66
N PRO A 18 11.07 3.76 10.05
CA PRO A 18 11.02 4.17 11.46
C PRO A 18 10.23 3.15 12.30
N GLU A 19 10.48 3.12 13.62
CA GLU A 19 9.86 2.13 14.53
C GLU A 19 8.33 2.22 14.57
N ASP A 20 7.77 3.41 14.32
CA ASP A 20 6.33 3.68 14.28
C ASP A 20 5.69 3.42 12.91
N ALA A 21 6.45 2.89 11.94
CA ALA A 21 5.91 2.54 10.63
C ALA A 21 4.87 1.41 10.72
N PRO A 22 3.84 1.43 9.87
CA PRO A 22 2.93 0.29 9.76
C PRO A 22 3.68 -0.96 9.31
N THR A 23 3.17 -2.12 9.68
CA THR A 23 3.68 -3.38 9.15
C THR A 23 3.42 -3.44 7.64
N ILE A 24 4.47 -3.67 6.84
CA ILE A 24 4.35 -3.79 5.38
C ILE A 24 4.72 -5.21 4.93
N ALA A 25 3.85 -5.81 4.13
CA ALA A 25 4.08 -7.11 3.51
C ALA A 25 3.77 -7.03 2.02
N GLY A 26 4.73 -7.41 1.16
CA GLY A 26 4.51 -7.43 -0.30
C GLY A 26 4.11 -6.08 -0.91
N GLY A 27 4.40 -4.95 -0.25
CA GLY A 27 3.97 -3.60 -0.69
C GLY A 27 2.64 -3.12 -0.10
N PHE A 28 1.95 -3.95 0.69
CA PHE A 28 0.70 -3.60 1.37
C PHE A 28 0.95 -3.21 2.82
N ALA A 29 0.39 -2.08 3.25
CA ALA A 29 0.34 -1.72 4.67
C ALA A 29 -0.77 -2.52 5.36
N LEU A 30 -0.45 -3.16 6.48
CA LEU A 30 -1.38 -3.96 7.25
C LEU A 30 -2.00 -3.13 8.37
N THR A 31 -3.33 -3.12 8.44
CA THR A 31 -4.09 -2.47 9.50
C THR A 31 -4.67 -3.53 10.43
N PRO A 32 -4.08 -3.77 11.61
CA PRO A 32 -4.59 -4.75 12.56
C PRO A 32 -5.89 -4.27 13.21
N ASP A 33 -6.61 -5.21 13.82
CA ASP A 33 -7.75 -4.96 14.72
C ASP A 33 -8.92 -4.18 14.11
N VAL A 34 -9.10 -4.27 12.78
CA VAL A 34 -10.29 -3.75 12.11
C VAL A 34 -11.51 -4.61 12.48
N PRO A 35 -12.58 -4.03 13.06
CA PRO A 35 -13.78 -4.77 13.40
C PRO A 35 -14.43 -5.40 12.16
N ALA A 36 -14.82 -6.67 12.26
CA ALA A 36 -15.33 -7.43 11.12
C ALA A 36 -16.64 -6.86 10.56
N ASP A 37 -17.51 -6.37 11.44
CA ASP A 37 -18.78 -5.73 11.07
C ASP A 37 -18.56 -4.38 10.37
N PHE A 38 -17.58 -3.61 10.82
CA PHE A 38 -17.15 -2.38 10.15
C PHE A 38 -16.58 -2.68 8.76
N TRP A 39 -15.65 -3.64 8.66
CA TRP A 39 -15.08 -4.05 7.37
C TRP A 39 -16.15 -4.49 6.38
N ALA A 40 -17.09 -5.35 6.80
CA ALA A 40 -18.16 -5.83 5.94
C ALA A 40 -19.02 -4.68 5.38
N LYS A 41 -19.44 -3.74 6.23
CA LYS A 41 -20.20 -2.56 5.81
C LYS A 41 -19.41 -1.64 4.88
N TRP A 42 -18.13 -1.42 5.19
CA TRP A 42 -17.25 -0.60 4.35
C TRP A 42 -17.09 -1.23 2.96
N LEU A 43 -16.84 -2.53 2.91
CA LEU A 43 -16.67 -3.25 1.64
C LEU A 43 -17.97 -3.25 0.84
N GLU A 44 -19.12 -3.38 1.50
CA GLU A 44 -20.42 -3.26 0.85
C GLU A 44 -20.60 -1.92 0.14
N GLN A 45 -20.28 -0.83 0.84
CA GLN A 45 -20.37 0.54 0.32
C GLN A 45 -19.34 0.82 -0.78
N ASN A 46 -18.17 0.19 -0.71
CA ASN A 46 -17.02 0.47 -1.58
C ASN A 46 -16.71 -0.66 -2.57
N ARG A 47 -17.65 -1.60 -2.77
CA ARG A 47 -17.45 -2.74 -3.68
C ARG A 47 -17.07 -2.30 -5.10
N ASP A 48 -17.53 -1.11 -5.49
CA ASP A 48 -17.30 -0.56 -6.81
C ASP A 48 -16.02 0.29 -6.92
N TYR A 49 -15.34 0.53 -5.81
CA TYR A 49 -14.12 1.32 -5.76
C TYR A 49 -12.99 0.59 -6.52
N ALA A 50 -12.31 1.30 -7.43
CA ALA A 50 -11.33 0.69 -8.32
C ALA A 50 -10.23 -0.11 -7.59
N PRO A 51 -9.64 0.37 -6.48
CA PRO A 51 -8.68 -0.42 -5.70
C PRO A 51 -9.25 -1.70 -5.08
N VAL A 52 -10.54 -1.71 -4.70
CA VAL A 52 -11.20 -2.93 -4.23
C VAL A 52 -11.32 -3.94 -5.37
N LYS A 53 -11.78 -3.50 -6.55
CA LYS A 53 -11.87 -4.36 -7.75
C LYS A 53 -10.51 -4.87 -8.22
N ALA A 54 -9.48 -4.05 -8.10
CA ALA A 54 -8.10 -4.41 -8.44
C ALA A 54 -7.45 -5.35 -7.39
N GLY A 55 -8.15 -5.67 -6.30
CA GLY A 55 -7.62 -6.51 -5.23
C GLY A 55 -6.51 -5.86 -4.42
N LEU A 56 -6.44 -4.52 -4.42
CA LEU A 56 -5.47 -3.72 -3.67
C LEU A 56 -5.89 -3.50 -2.21
N ILE A 57 -7.18 -3.71 -1.89
CA ILE A 57 -7.73 -3.63 -0.54
C ILE A 57 -8.45 -4.93 -0.23
N PHE A 58 -7.99 -5.63 0.80
CA PHE A 58 -8.51 -6.92 1.24
C PHE A 58 -8.29 -7.10 2.74
N ALA A 59 -8.94 -8.11 3.32
CA ALA A 59 -8.80 -8.43 4.73
C ALA A 59 -8.98 -9.94 4.95
N ALA A 60 -8.37 -10.44 6.02
CA ALA A 60 -8.54 -11.80 6.51
C ALA A 60 -8.64 -11.77 8.05
N SER A 61 -9.25 -12.81 8.62
CA SER A 61 -9.49 -12.89 10.07
C SER A 61 -8.23 -13.11 10.90
N LYS A 62 -7.12 -13.52 10.28
CA LYS A 62 -5.84 -13.76 10.94
C LYS A 62 -4.74 -12.93 10.28
N GLY A 63 -3.96 -12.21 11.09
CA GLY A 63 -2.87 -11.37 10.58
C GLY A 63 -1.84 -12.13 9.73
N ALA A 64 -1.52 -13.38 10.10
CA ALA A 64 -0.62 -14.23 9.31
C ALA A 64 -1.18 -14.54 7.91
N SER A 65 -2.49 -14.74 7.78
CA SER A 65 -3.16 -14.98 6.50
C SER A 65 -3.15 -13.73 5.62
N VAL A 66 -3.45 -12.56 6.19
CA VAL A 66 -3.36 -11.28 5.45
C VAL A 66 -1.95 -11.05 4.94
N ALA A 67 -0.94 -11.28 5.80
CA ALA A 67 0.44 -11.07 5.42
C ALA A 67 0.92 -12.08 4.35
N ALA A 68 0.39 -13.30 4.33
CA ALA A 68 0.65 -14.26 3.26
C ALA A 68 0.04 -13.81 1.94
N GLU A 69 -1.26 -13.45 1.93
CA GLU A 69 -1.96 -12.94 0.75
C GLU A 69 -1.28 -11.67 0.20
N ALA A 70 -0.84 -10.77 1.08
CA ALA A 70 -0.09 -9.58 0.69
C ALA A 70 1.22 -9.91 -0.04
N ARG A 71 1.95 -10.95 0.42
CA ARG A 71 3.18 -11.40 -0.26
C ARG A 71 2.89 -12.05 -1.61
N GLU A 72 1.81 -12.81 -1.72
CA GLU A 72 1.36 -13.41 -2.99
C GLU A 72 0.97 -12.32 -4.01
N LYS A 73 0.38 -11.21 -3.54
CA LYS A 73 -0.04 -10.08 -4.36
C LYS A 73 1.08 -9.06 -4.64
N LYS A 74 2.34 -9.33 -4.29
CA LYS A 74 3.46 -8.38 -4.47
C LYS A 74 3.61 -7.85 -5.90
N ALA A 75 3.22 -8.64 -6.90
CA ALA A 75 3.30 -8.25 -8.32
C ALA A 75 2.08 -7.46 -8.83
N VAL A 76 1.05 -7.27 -8.00
CA VAL A 76 -0.14 -6.49 -8.36
C VAL A 76 0.23 -5.01 -8.38
N LEU A 77 -0.01 -4.36 -9.52
CA LEU A 77 0.29 -2.95 -9.71
C LEU A 77 -0.93 -2.10 -9.37
N SER A 78 -0.69 -1.00 -8.66
CA SER A 78 -1.66 0.03 -8.31
C SER A 78 -1.90 1.04 -9.44
N GLY A 79 -0.96 1.15 -10.38
CA GLY A 79 -0.95 2.19 -11.42
C GLY A 79 -0.32 3.51 -10.96
N PHE A 80 0.10 3.60 -9.70
CA PHE A 80 0.81 4.74 -9.10
C PHE A 80 2.28 4.44 -8.81
N GLU A 81 2.82 3.34 -9.36
CA GLU A 81 4.24 3.04 -9.26
C GLU A 81 5.10 4.11 -9.94
N GLY A 82 6.34 4.24 -9.47
CA GLY A 82 7.33 5.04 -10.20
C GLY A 82 7.54 4.50 -11.62
N MET A 83 7.79 5.41 -12.57
CA MET A 83 8.13 5.02 -13.94
C MET A 83 9.32 4.08 -13.96
N ASN A 84 9.25 3.03 -14.79
CA ASN A 84 10.37 2.13 -14.99
C ASN A 84 11.52 2.89 -15.69
N PRO A 85 12.69 3.08 -15.05
CA PRO A 85 13.80 3.80 -15.66
C PRO A 85 14.41 3.06 -16.86
N ASP A 86 14.31 1.72 -16.90
CA ASP A 86 14.79 0.89 -18.00
C ASP A 86 13.80 0.84 -19.19
N LYS A 87 12.54 1.22 -18.94
CA LYS A 87 11.47 1.30 -19.94
C LYS A 87 10.65 2.58 -19.76
N PRO A 88 11.26 3.75 -20.04
CA PRO A 88 10.60 5.03 -19.84
C PRO A 88 9.40 5.18 -20.79
N ALA A 89 8.41 5.97 -20.37
CA ALA A 89 7.28 6.30 -21.23
C ALA A 89 7.74 7.06 -22.49
N PRO A 90 6.98 6.98 -23.61
CA PRO A 90 7.31 7.71 -24.83
C PRO A 90 7.57 9.21 -24.53
N GLY A 91 8.73 9.72 -24.94
CA GLY A 91 9.13 11.11 -24.72
C GLY A 91 9.88 11.39 -23.41
N ILE A 92 10.09 10.39 -22.55
CA ILE A 92 10.91 10.50 -21.34
C ILE A 92 12.29 9.86 -21.60
N GLN A 93 13.38 10.58 -21.32
CA GLN A 93 14.73 10.02 -21.33
C GLN A 93 15.18 9.72 -19.90
N PRO A 94 15.90 8.60 -19.66
CA PRO A 94 16.51 8.34 -18.35
C PRO A 94 17.42 9.51 -17.97
N GLY A 95 17.31 10.00 -16.73
CA GLY A 95 18.27 10.96 -16.20
C GLY A 95 19.67 10.35 -16.21
N LYS A 96 20.71 11.14 -16.51
CA LYS A 96 22.10 10.69 -16.31
C LYS A 96 22.25 10.30 -14.84
N ALA A 97 22.67 9.06 -14.58
CA ALA A 97 23.09 8.65 -13.26
C ALA A 97 24.19 9.63 -12.78
N ALA A 98 23.97 10.24 -11.61
CA ALA A 98 24.96 11.07 -10.94
C ALA A 98 26.06 10.20 -10.32
#